data_AF-A0A958UQE0-F1
#
_entry.id   AF-A0A958UQE0-F1
#
_cell.length_a   1.000
_cell.length_b   1.000
_cell.length_c   1.000
_cell.angle_alpha   90.00
_cell.angle_beta   90.00
_cell.angle_gamma   90.00
#
_symmetry.space_group_name_H-M   'P 1'
#
loop_
_entity.id
_entity.type
_entity.pdbx_description
1 polymer ?
#
loop_
_entity_poly.entity_id
_entity_poly.type
_entity_poly.pdbx_seq_one_letter_code
_entity_poly.pdbx_strand_id
1 'polypeptide(L)'
;NKQRAVSEKNKVADFYNQNRDYEKEIELREETLEELNSMDKGATVEDEALTPQRQNYKIANAFVAQEKYKQAIPYLEKSIAEADKKEDLIVQKDAVRKLSEIYRDIGEFDKATESYQRYVEVVDELYIKKEQEISQAARFSKEITQKQNRIASLENDRKLNESRYKLAFENQELIQKNDRIQKWIIGSLVLIVLLLVFAAYTQFKNVKQQKFANNILALKSLRSQMNPHFIFNALNSVNSFIAVNDERTANKYLTDFSLLMRSVLENSEEDFIPLEKEIELLELYVKLEHFRFKDKFDYKITVDNNIQLNEFVIPPMLLQPYVENAVWHGLRYKEEKGLLEINFNQINSETIKISIIDDGIGRSKSNEFKTENQKKQKSKGMGNTQKRIAILNQMYKDKVDVKVENVFENNEGTKVVLILKKD
;
A
#
# COMPACT_ATOMS: atom_id res chain seq x y z
N ASN A 1 40.97 -75.16 -34.59
CA ASN A 1 41.42 -73.86 -34.03
C ASN A 1 42.88 -74.01 -33.62
N LYS A 2 43.83 -73.65 -34.50
CA LYS A 2 45.24 -74.07 -34.37
C LYS A 2 45.94 -73.45 -33.15
N GLN A 3 45.68 -72.18 -32.81
CA GLN A 3 46.22 -71.53 -31.60
C GLN A 3 45.80 -72.24 -30.30
N ARG A 4 44.53 -72.67 -30.21
CA ARG A 4 44.04 -73.44 -29.06
C ARG A 4 44.73 -74.80 -28.93
N ALA A 5 45.04 -75.46 -30.05
CA ALA A 5 45.77 -76.72 -30.04
C ALA A 5 47.21 -76.53 -29.52
N VAL A 6 47.92 -75.52 -30.00
CA VAL A 6 49.28 -75.15 -29.52
C VAL A 6 49.25 -74.78 -28.03
N SER A 7 48.22 -74.05 -27.56
CA SER A 7 48.04 -73.73 -26.14
C SER A 7 47.88 -74.97 -25.25
N GLU A 8 47.03 -75.92 -25.65
CA GLU A 8 46.85 -77.15 -24.88
C GLU A 8 48.11 -78.04 -24.93
N LYS A 9 48.81 -78.11 -26.07
CA LYS A 9 50.11 -78.80 -26.15
C LYS A 9 51.15 -78.19 -25.20
N ASN A 10 51.22 -76.87 -25.11
CA ASN A 10 52.14 -76.18 -24.20
C ASN A 10 51.82 -76.49 -22.71
N LYS A 11 50.53 -76.56 -22.33
CA LYS A 11 50.12 -76.97 -20.98
C LYS A 11 50.52 -78.41 -20.67
N VAL A 12 50.36 -79.32 -21.63
CA VAL A 12 50.75 -80.72 -21.49
C VAL A 12 52.28 -80.84 -21.39
N ALA A 13 53.04 -80.02 -22.14
CA ALA A 13 54.49 -79.95 -22.03
C ALA A 13 54.95 -79.42 -20.66
N ASP A 14 54.27 -78.40 -20.13
CA ASP A 14 54.52 -77.90 -18.77
C ASP A 14 54.23 -78.98 -17.70
N PHE A 15 53.20 -79.82 -17.91
CA PHE A 15 52.93 -80.97 -17.04
C PHE A 15 54.04 -82.03 -17.10
N TYR A 16 54.56 -82.35 -18.29
CA TYR A 16 55.70 -83.26 -18.43
C TYR A 16 56.98 -82.71 -17.77
N ASN A 17 57.23 -81.40 -17.89
CA ASN A 17 58.33 -80.72 -17.17
C ASN A 17 58.24 -80.91 -15.66
N GLN A 18 57.06 -80.66 -15.08
CA GLN A 18 56.81 -80.80 -13.64
C GLN A 18 57.03 -82.22 -13.14
N ASN A 19 56.68 -83.22 -13.96
CA ASN A 19 56.88 -84.63 -13.66
C ASN A 19 58.28 -85.15 -14.03
N ARG A 20 59.18 -84.28 -14.49
CA ARG A 20 60.55 -84.61 -14.93
C ARG A 20 60.62 -85.58 -16.12
N ASP A 21 59.55 -85.68 -16.90
CA ASP A 21 59.50 -86.44 -18.15
C ASP A 21 59.98 -85.52 -19.30
N TYR A 22 61.29 -85.22 -19.29
CA TYR A 22 61.87 -84.21 -20.17
C TYR A 22 61.91 -84.63 -21.64
N GLU A 23 61.92 -85.94 -21.94
CA GLU A 23 61.91 -86.42 -23.32
C GLU A 23 60.57 -86.12 -24.00
N LYS A 24 59.44 -86.40 -23.32
CA LYS A 24 58.11 -86.04 -23.83
C LYS A 24 57.85 -84.53 -23.83
N GLU A 25 58.43 -83.79 -22.88
CA GLU A 25 58.37 -82.33 -22.90
C GLU A 25 59.04 -81.78 -24.17
N ILE A 26 60.25 -82.23 -24.48
CA ILE A 26 61.03 -81.74 -25.63
C ILE A 26 60.28 -82.07 -26.93
N GLU A 27 59.85 -83.31 -27.11
CA GLU A 27 59.09 -83.75 -28.29
C GLU A 27 57.87 -82.85 -28.52
N LEU A 28 57.07 -82.65 -27.47
CA LEU A 28 55.85 -81.86 -27.59
C LEU A 28 56.12 -80.38 -27.85
N ARG A 29 57.22 -79.82 -27.31
CA ARG A 29 57.63 -78.43 -27.57
C ARG A 29 58.24 -78.24 -28.95
N GLU A 30 58.94 -79.24 -29.49
CA GLU A 30 59.44 -79.22 -30.86
C GLU A 30 58.28 -79.25 -31.87
N GLU A 31 57.29 -80.11 -31.67
CA GLU A 31 56.04 -80.06 -32.45
C GLU A 31 55.35 -78.69 -32.34
N THR A 32 55.31 -78.13 -31.13
CA THR A 32 54.74 -76.80 -30.87
C THR A 32 55.51 -75.72 -31.65
N LEU A 33 56.84 -75.80 -31.73
CA LEU A 33 57.67 -74.88 -32.52
C LEU A 33 57.44 -75.02 -34.02
N GLU A 34 57.31 -76.24 -34.55
CA GLU A 34 56.98 -76.48 -35.96
C GLU A 34 55.61 -75.91 -36.31
N GLU A 35 54.62 -76.13 -35.45
CA GLU A 35 53.28 -75.57 -35.61
C GLU A 35 53.31 -74.04 -35.57
N LEU A 36 54.04 -73.42 -34.63
CA LEU A 36 54.21 -71.97 -34.52
C LEU A 36 54.93 -71.38 -35.74
N ASN A 37 55.94 -72.06 -36.29
CA ASN A 37 56.66 -71.62 -37.49
C ASN A 37 55.82 -71.77 -38.77
N SER A 38 54.85 -72.69 -38.78
CA SER A 38 53.89 -72.89 -39.88
C SER A 38 52.69 -71.93 -39.83
N MET A 39 52.53 -71.17 -38.73
CA MET A 39 51.51 -70.13 -38.62
C MET A 39 51.94 -68.86 -39.36
N ASP A 40 50.99 -68.27 -40.08
CA ASP A 40 51.22 -67.09 -40.91
C ASP A 40 51.81 -65.92 -40.09
N LYS A 41 52.81 -65.22 -40.64
CA LYS A 41 53.65 -64.23 -39.93
C LYS A 41 52.88 -63.03 -39.34
N GLY A 42 51.58 -62.90 -39.67
CA GLY A 42 50.68 -61.87 -39.16
C GLY A 42 49.81 -62.28 -37.96
N ALA A 43 49.85 -63.53 -37.51
CA ALA A 43 49.10 -63.97 -36.34
C ALA A 43 49.88 -63.64 -35.05
N THR A 44 49.62 -62.48 -34.46
CA THR A 44 50.06 -62.17 -33.10
C THR A 44 49.48 -63.19 -32.14
N VAL A 45 50.34 -64.02 -31.57
CA VAL A 45 49.98 -64.91 -30.47
C VAL A 45 49.82 -64.02 -29.24
N GLU A 46 48.57 -63.80 -28.80
CA GLU A 46 48.23 -62.94 -27.64
C GLU A 46 48.80 -63.47 -26.31
N ASP A 47 49.12 -64.76 -26.25
CA ASP A 47 49.68 -65.42 -25.07
C ASP A 47 51.21 -65.39 -25.12
N GLU A 48 51.81 -64.59 -24.24
CA GLU A 48 53.27 -64.47 -24.13
C GLU A 48 53.97 -65.83 -23.92
N ALA A 49 53.30 -66.83 -23.33
CA ALA A 49 53.85 -68.15 -23.05
C ALA A 49 54.02 -69.03 -24.30
N LEU A 50 53.44 -68.65 -25.44
CA LEU A 50 53.39 -69.43 -26.68
C LEU A 50 54.37 -68.92 -27.76
N THR A 51 55.32 -68.07 -27.38
CA THR A 51 56.25 -67.48 -28.34
C THR A 51 57.41 -68.43 -28.69
N PRO A 52 57.91 -68.43 -29.95
CA PRO A 52 59.05 -69.23 -30.35
C PRO A 52 60.29 -69.04 -29.48
N GLN A 53 60.58 -67.82 -29.03
CA GLN A 53 61.70 -67.57 -28.12
C GLN A 53 61.53 -68.28 -26.77
N ARG A 54 60.33 -68.27 -26.17
CA ARG A 54 60.05 -68.96 -24.89
C ARG A 54 60.04 -70.47 -25.05
N GLN A 55 59.51 -71.00 -26.15
CA GLN A 55 59.51 -72.45 -26.39
C GLN A 55 60.93 -72.99 -26.57
N ASN A 56 61.77 -72.32 -27.37
CA ASN A 56 63.19 -72.67 -27.50
C ASN A 56 63.93 -72.60 -26.15
N TYR A 57 63.69 -71.56 -25.33
CA TYR A 57 64.27 -71.47 -23.98
C TYR A 57 63.86 -72.63 -23.07
N LYS A 58 62.57 -73.00 -23.08
CA LYS A 58 62.05 -74.11 -22.28
C LYS A 58 62.63 -75.47 -22.73
N ILE A 59 62.73 -75.71 -24.04
CA ILE A 59 63.41 -76.91 -24.59
C ILE A 59 64.87 -76.98 -24.13
N ALA A 60 65.60 -75.87 -24.23
CA ALA A 60 66.97 -75.82 -23.74
C ALA A 60 67.09 -76.17 -22.26
N ASN A 61 66.19 -75.64 -21.41
CA ASN A 61 66.18 -75.97 -19.99
C ASN A 61 65.89 -77.46 -19.73
N ALA A 62 65.04 -78.10 -20.53
CA ALA A 62 64.77 -79.53 -20.44
C ALA A 62 65.99 -80.39 -20.84
N PHE A 63 66.79 -79.94 -21.82
CA PHE A 63 68.09 -80.56 -22.14
C PHE A 63 69.14 -80.33 -21.04
N VAL A 64 69.19 -79.13 -20.45
CA VAL A 64 70.07 -78.81 -19.31
C VAL A 64 69.75 -79.67 -18.10
N ALA A 65 68.46 -79.91 -17.81
CA ALA A 65 68.03 -80.77 -16.70
C ALA A 65 68.45 -82.25 -16.87
N GLN A 66 68.76 -82.66 -18.11
CA GLN A 66 69.30 -83.99 -18.44
C GLN A 66 70.84 -83.99 -18.58
N GLU A 67 71.53 -82.89 -18.21
CA GLU A 67 72.98 -82.69 -18.39
C GLU A 67 73.44 -82.74 -19.86
N LYS A 68 72.51 -82.63 -20.81
CA LYS A 68 72.75 -82.65 -22.26
C LYS A 68 73.11 -81.25 -22.78
N TYR A 69 74.16 -80.65 -22.22
CA TYR A 69 74.56 -79.25 -22.46
C TYR A 69 74.80 -78.89 -23.94
N LYS A 70 75.49 -79.77 -24.69
CA LYS A 70 75.76 -79.54 -26.12
C LYS A 70 74.50 -79.49 -26.98
N GLN A 71 73.43 -80.17 -26.55
CA GLN A 71 72.13 -80.14 -27.23
C GLN A 71 71.29 -78.93 -26.84
N ALA A 72 71.48 -78.38 -25.64
CA ALA A 72 70.76 -77.18 -25.18
C ALA A 72 71.21 -75.88 -25.87
N ILE A 73 72.50 -75.76 -26.20
CA ILE A 73 73.10 -74.53 -26.76
C ILE A 73 72.37 -74.04 -28.03
N PRO A 74 72.13 -74.87 -29.07
CA PRO A 74 71.43 -74.42 -30.28
C PRO A 74 70.02 -73.88 -30.02
N TYR A 75 69.31 -74.40 -29.01
CA TYR A 75 67.98 -73.90 -28.64
C TYR A 75 68.08 -72.58 -27.87
N LEU A 76 69.10 -72.37 -27.03
CA LEU A 76 69.34 -71.06 -26.42
C LEU A 76 69.73 -70.01 -27.44
N GLU A 77 70.61 -70.33 -28.39
CA GLU A 77 70.98 -69.41 -29.47
C GLU A 77 69.75 -69.02 -30.32
N LYS A 78 68.88 -69.99 -30.66
CA LYS A 78 67.60 -69.71 -31.33
C LYS A 78 66.67 -68.86 -30.45
N SER A 79 66.60 -69.13 -29.15
CA SER A 79 65.78 -68.36 -28.22
C SER A 79 66.23 -66.90 -28.15
N ILE A 80 67.54 -66.67 -28.04
CA ILE A 80 68.14 -65.33 -28.03
C ILE A 80 67.87 -64.62 -29.37
N ALA A 81 68.12 -65.28 -30.51
CA ALA A 81 67.89 -64.68 -31.82
C ALA A 81 66.41 -64.29 -32.05
N GLU A 82 65.46 -65.10 -31.59
CA GLU A 82 64.03 -64.78 -31.67
C GLU A 82 63.60 -63.71 -30.66
N ALA A 83 64.20 -63.68 -29.46
CA ALA A 83 63.96 -62.64 -28.47
C ALA A 83 64.49 -61.28 -28.94
N ASP A 84 65.68 -61.24 -29.54
CA ASP A 84 66.29 -60.04 -30.12
C ASP A 84 65.40 -59.44 -31.23
N LYS A 85 64.90 -60.28 -32.14
CA LYS A 85 64.00 -59.83 -33.24
C LYS A 85 62.70 -59.22 -32.73
N LYS A 86 62.22 -59.64 -31.56
CA LYS A 86 60.95 -59.19 -30.98
C LYS A 86 61.13 -58.21 -29.83
N GLU A 87 62.36 -57.80 -29.55
CA GLU A 87 62.72 -56.93 -28.42
C GLU A 87 62.19 -57.47 -27.06
N ASP A 88 62.15 -58.80 -26.92
CA ASP A 88 61.72 -59.49 -25.71
C ASP A 88 62.90 -59.62 -24.73
N LEU A 89 63.26 -58.48 -24.14
CA LEU A 89 64.39 -58.35 -23.20
C LEU A 89 64.28 -59.30 -22.00
N ILE A 90 63.08 -59.75 -21.63
CA ILE A 90 62.87 -60.68 -20.50
C ILE A 90 63.42 -62.05 -20.86
N VAL A 91 62.99 -62.60 -22.00
CA VAL A 91 63.42 -63.91 -22.47
C VAL A 91 64.87 -63.89 -22.90
N GLN A 92 65.32 -62.81 -23.54
CA GLN A 92 66.71 -62.60 -23.90
C GLN A 92 67.62 -62.64 -22.66
N LYS A 93 67.28 -61.88 -21.61
CA LYS A 93 68.00 -61.88 -20.33
C LYS A 93 68.08 -63.30 -19.74
N ASP A 94 66.98 -64.02 -19.69
CA ASP A 94 66.93 -65.37 -19.10
C ASP A 94 67.73 -66.39 -19.94
N ALA A 95 67.63 -66.33 -21.28
CA ALA A 95 68.33 -67.22 -22.21
C ALA A 95 69.84 -66.96 -22.26
N VAL A 96 70.28 -65.70 -22.31
CA VAL A 96 71.69 -65.32 -22.30
C VAL A 96 72.36 -65.71 -20.98
N ARG A 97 71.68 -65.51 -19.84
CA ARG A 97 72.17 -65.99 -18.53
C ARG A 97 72.37 -67.50 -18.53
N LYS A 98 71.37 -68.24 -19.02
CA LYS A 98 71.41 -69.70 -19.08
C LYS A 98 72.53 -70.19 -20.00
N LEU A 99 72.76 -69.52 -21.12
CA LEU A 99 73.84 -69.83 -22.05
C LEU A 99 75.23 -69.62 -21.40
N SER A 100 75.41 -68.53 -20.65
CA SER A 100 76.63 -68.28 -19.86
C SER A 100 76.89 -69.37 -18.82
N GLU A 101 75.87 -69.78 -18.09
CA GLU A 101 75.95 -70.88 -17.11
C GLU A 101 76.43 -72.19 -17.78
N ILE A 102 75.84 -72.53 -18.93
CA ILE A 102 76.20 -73.75 -19.67
C ILE A 102 77.64 -73.70 -20.19
N TYR A 103 78.07 -72.58 -20.80
CA TYR A 103 79.44 -72.46 -21.30
C TYR A 103 80.48 -72.59 -20.19
N ARG A 104 80.18 -72.06 -19.00
CA ARG A 104 81.02 -72.23 -17.81
C ARG A 104 81.10 -73.70 -17.39
N ASP A 105 79.95 -74.39 -17.36
CA ASP A 105 79.86 -75.77 -16.89
C ASP A 105 80.54 -76.77 -17.84
N ILE A 106 80.61 -76.48 -19.15
CA ILE A 106 81.36 -77.29 -20.14
C ILE A 106 82.84 -76.88 -20.28
N GLY A 107 83.31 -75.88 -19.53
CA GLY A 107 84.70 -75.41 -19.52
C GLY A 107 85.08 -74.41 -20.62
N GLU A 108 84.12 -73.87 -21.38
CA GLU A 108 84.32 -72.83 -22.38
C GLU A 108 84.24 -71.43 -21.75
N PHE A 109 85.23 -71.07 -20.92
CA PHE A 109 85.20 -69.84 -20.11
C PHE A 109 85.15 -68.53 -20.91
N ASP A 110 85.75 -68.48 -22.11
CA ASP A 110 85.72 -67.29 -22.97
C ASP A 110 84.29 -66.97 -23.42
N LYS A 111 83.56 -67.99 -23.92
CA LYS A 111 82.15 -67.85 -24.32
C LYS A 111 81.21 -67.63 -23.15
N ALA A 112 81.53 -68.19 -21.98
CA ALA A 112 80.79 -67.94 -20.75
C ALA A 112 80.87 -66.46 -20.34
N THR A 113 82.07 -65.86 -20.45
CA THR A 113 82.32 -64.45 -20.15
C THR A 113 81.64 -63.53 -21.15
N GLU A 114 81.72 -63.83 -22.45
CA GLU A 114 81.03 -63.09 -23.51
C GLU A 114 79.50 -63.12 -23.30
N SER A 115 78.94 -64.29 -23.03
CA SER A 115 77.51 -64.45 -22.74
C SER A 115 77.12 -63.72 -21.44
N TYR A 116 77.98 -63.73 -20.42
CA TYR A 116 77.71 -63.00 -19.18
C TYR A 116 77.71 -61.48 -19.39
N GLN A 117 78.68 -60.96 -20.16
CA GLN A 117 78.73 -59.55 -20.51
C GLN A 117 77.47 -59.13 -21.27
N ARG A 118 77.02 -59.97 -22.21
CA ARG A 118 75.75 -59.75 -22.92
C ARG A 118 74.54 -59.78 -21.99
N TYR A 119 74.52 -60.65 -20.99
CA TYR A 119 73.46 -60.66 -19.98
C TYR A 119 73.39 -59.34 -19.21
N VAL A 120 74.54 -58.80 -18.79
CA VAL A 120 74.61 -57.52 -18.08
C VAL A 120 74.05 -56.38 -18.95
N GLU A 121 74.43 -56.32 -20.23
CA GLU A 121 73.90 -55.32 -21.17
C GLU A 121 72.36 -55.39 -21.28
N VAL A 122 71.80 -56.59 -21.41
CA VAL A 122 70.34 -56.79 -21.51
C VAL A 122 69.63 -56.44 -20.20
N VAL A 123 70.25 -56.70 -19.04
CA VAL A 123 69.71 -56.28 -17.73
C VAL A 123 69.66 -54.75 -17.63
N ASP A 124 70.73 -54.06 -18.01
CA ASP A 124 70.79 -52.60 -17.98
C ASP A 124 69.74 -51.99 -18.92
N GLU A 125 69.60 -52.53 -20.13
CA GLU A 125 68.59 -52.09 -21.09
C GLU A 125 67.15 -52.31 -20.56
N LEU A 126 66.88 -53.48 -19.99
CA LEU A 126 65.59 -53.80 -19.38
C LEU A 126 65.27 -52.88 -18.20
N TYR A 127 66.27 -52.57 -17.36
CA TYR A 127 66.12 -51.66 -16.23
C TYR A 127 65.75 -50.25 -16.70
N ILE A 128 66.48 -49.71 -17.68
CA ILE A 128 66.21 -48.38 -18.26
C ILE A 128 64.79 -48.33 -18.82
N LYS A 129 64.37 -49.36 -19.58
CA LYS A 129 63.02 -49.44 -20.15
C LYS A 129 61.95 -49.45 -19.06
N LYS A 130 62.15 -50.22 -17.98
CA LYS A 130 61.21 -50.28 -16.84
C LYS A 130 61.12 -48.96 -16.07
N GLU A 131 62.25 -48.29 -15.85
CA GLU A 131 62.28 -46.98 -15.20
C GLU A 131 61.52 -45.92 -16.02
N GLN A 132 61.68 -45.95 -17.35
CA GLN A 132 60.91 -45.10 -18.27
C GLN A 132 59.41 -45.38 -18.20
N GLU A 133 59.00 -46.65 -18.24
CA GLU A 133 57.59 -47.05 -18.11
C GLU A 133 56.97 -46.56 -16.78
N ILE A 134 57.68 -46.75 -15.66
CA ILE A 134 57.24 -46.29 -14.33
C ILE A 134 57.11 -44.75 -14.32
N SER A 135 58.10 -44.05 -14.88
CA SER A 135 58.09 -42.59 -14.96
C SER A 135 56.93 -42.06 -15.81
N GLN A 136 56.63 -42.72 -16.93
CA GLN A 136 55.47 -42.39 -17.77
C GLN A 136 54.15 -42.65 -17.05
N ALA A 137 54.01 -43.80 -16.40
CA ALA A 137 52.83 -44.14 -15.60
C ALA A 137 52.60 -43.14 -14.46
N ALA A 138 53.65 -42.71 -13.78
CA ALA A 138 53.59 -41.70 -12.73
C ALA A 138 53.14 -40.33 -13.27
N ARG A 139 53.66 -39.90 -14.43
CA ARG A 139 53.22 -38.67 -15.10
C ARG A 139 51.74 -38.74 -15.48
N PHE A 140 51.32 -39.86 -16.05
CA PHE A 140 49.92 -40.08 -16.45
C PHE A 140 48.97 -40.06 -15.24
N SER A 141 49.34 -40.73 -14.14
CA SER A 141 48.57 -40.71 -12.89
C SER A 141 48.43 -39.30 -12.31
N LYS A 142 49.51 -38.49 -12.35
CA LYS A 142 49.47 -37.09 -11.93
C LYS A 142 48.52 -36.27 -12.81
N GLU A 143 48.56 -36.45 -14.12
CA GLU A 143 47.67 -35.77 -15.06
C GLU A 143 46.20 -36.15 -14.83
N ILE A 144 45.91 -37.43 -14.59
CA ILE A 144 44.57 -37.90 -14.22
C ILE A 144 44.09 -37.21 -12.95
N THR A 145 44.92 -37.17 -11.92
CA THR A 145 44.58 -36.53 -10.63
C THR A 145 44.28 -35.04 -10.82
N GLN A 146 45.09 -34.33 -11.61
CA GLN A 146 44.86 -32.93 -11.94
C GLN A 146 43.55 -32.73 -12.70
N LYS A 147 43.26 -33.59 -13.69
CA LYS A 147 42.00 -33.56 -14.43
C LYS A 147 40.79 -33.85 -13.54
N GLN A 148 40.89 -34.83 -12.64
CA GLN A 148 39.83 -35.14 -11.67
C GLN A 148 39.55 -33.96 -10.73
N ASN A 149 40.59 -33.35 -10.16
CA ASN A 149 40.43 -32.15 -9.32
C ASN A 149 39.80 -31.00 -10.09
N ARG A 150 40.18 -30.81 -11.36
CA ARG A 150 39.58 -29.79 -12.23
C ARG A 150 38.10 -30.08 -12.49
N ILE A 151 37.74 -31.32 -12.77
CA ILE A 151 36.33 -31.73 -12.97
C ILE A 151 35.52 -31.47 -11.69
N ALA A 152 36.02 -31.88 -10.53
CA ALA A 152 35.34 -31.66 -9.25
C ALA A 152 35.12 -30.17 -8.95
N SER A 153 36.12 -29.32 -9.21
CA SER A 153 36.00 -27.86 -9.09
C SER A 153 34.92 -27.31 -10.03
N LEU A 154 34.94 -27.72 -11.30
CA LEU A 154 33.97 -27.25 -12.30
C LEU A 154 32.54 -27.70 -11.98
N GLU A 155 32.35 -28.91 -11.45
CA GLU A 155 31.04 -29.37 -11.00
C GLU A 155 30.53 -28.56 -9.81
N ASN A 156 31.39 -28.23 -8.84
CA ASN A 156 31.02 -27.38 -7.72
C ASN A 156 30.67 -25.96 -8.19
N ASP A 157 31.47 -25.36 -9.07
CA ASP A 157 31.19 -24.04 -9.65
C ASP A 157 29.86 -24.04 -10.43
N ARG A 158 29.60 -25.10 -11.20
CA ARG A 158 28.34 -25.27 -11.93
C ARG A 158 27.16 -25.35 -10.97
N LYS A 159 27.21 -26.19 -9.93
CA LYS A 159 26.15 -26.33 -8.92
C LYS A 159 25.90 -25.01 -8.19
N LEU A 160 26.96 -24.28 -7.85
CA LEU A 160 26.86 -22.96 -7.22
C LEU A 160 26.17 -21.96 -8.14
N ASN A 161 26.53 -21.93 -9.43
CA ASN A 161 25.91 -21.06 -10.42
C ASN A 161 24.43 -21.41 -10.66
N GLU A 162 24.08 -22.69 -10.76
CA GLU A 162 22.69 -23.14 -10.87
C GLU A 162 21.86 -22.69 -9.65
N SER A 163 22.41 -22.84 -8.44
CA SER A 163 21.78 -22.36 -7.21
C SER A 163 21.60 -20.84 -7.19
N ARG A 164 22.63 -20.07 -7.57
CA ARG A 164 22.56 -18.60 -7.68
C ARG A 164 21.51 -18.15 -8.69
N TYR A 165 21.44 -18.81 -9.83
CA TYR A 165 20.44 -18.51 -10.87
C TYR A 165 19.03 -18.74 -10.35
N LYS A 166 18.79 -19.88 -9.68
CA LYS A 166 17.50 -20.18 -9.05
C LYS A 166 17.10 -19.13 -8.01
N LEU A 167 18.04 -18.74 -7.14
CA LEU A 167 17.81 -17.72 -6.12
C LEU A 167 17.49 -16.34 -6.75
N ALA A 168 18.19 -15.96 -7.82
CA ALA A 168 17.94 -14.71 -8.53
C ALA A 168 16.54 -14.69 -9.17
N PHE A 169 16.13 -15.80 -9.78
CA PHE A 169 14.80 -15.95 -10.38
C PHE A 169 13.68 -15.88 -9.33
N GLU A 170 13.82 -16.61 -8.22
CA GLU A 170 12.86 -16.58 -7.11
C GLU A 170 12.75 -15.16 -6.50
N ASN A 171 13.87 -14.48 -6.28
CA ASN A 171 13.88 -13.10 -5.79
C ASN A 171 13.19 -12.14 -6.76
N GLN A 172 13.38 -12.32 -8.07
CA GLN A 172 12.72 -11.48 -9.08
C GLN A 172 11.21 -11.69 -9.08
N GLU A 173 10.74 -12.93 -8.92
CA GLU A 173 9.31 -13.24 -8.80
C GLU A 173 8.71 -12.65 -7.50
N LEU A 174 9.44 -12.72 -6.40
CA LEU A 174 9.04 -12.10 -5.12
C LEU A 174 8.92 -10.58 -5.23
N ILE A 175 9.87 -9.92 -5.88
CA ILE A 175 9.81 -8.47 -6.12
C ILE A 175 8.55 -8.12 -6.93
N GLN A 176 8.26 -8.86 -7.99
CA GLN A 176 7.04 -8.62 -8.79
C GLN A 176 5.74 -8.84 -8.01
N LYS A 177 5.70 -9.88 -7.15
CA LYS A 177 4.55 -10.13 -6.26
C LYS A 177 4.37 -8.98 -5.27
N ASN A 178 5.46 -8.53 -4.65
CA ASN A 178 5.44 -7.41 -3.70
C ASN A 178 5.00 -6.11 -4.37
N ASP A 179 5.50 -5.79 -5.58
CA ASP A 179 5.07 -4.62 -6.34
C ASP A 179 3.58 -4.64 -6.65
N ARG A 180 3.04 -5.81 -7.00
CA ARG A 180 1.60 -5.98 -7.27
C ARG A 180 0.77 -5.74 -6.01
N ILE A 181 1.19 -6.33 -4.88
CA ILE A 181 0.53 -6.14 -3.58
C ILE A 181 0.61 -4.66 -3.16
N GLN A 182 1.76 -4.01 -3.33
CA GLN A 182 1.95 -2.61 -2.98
C GLN A 182 1.03 -1.70 -3.80
N LYS A 183 0.87 -1.95 -5.11
CA LYS A 183 -0.09 -1.21 -5.95
C LYS A 183 -1.54 -1.37 -5.46
N TRP A 184 -1.95 -2.58 -5.05
CA TRP A 184 -3.27 -2.81 -4.47
C TRP A 184 -3.46 -2.08 -3.13
N ILE A 185 -2.45 -2.08 -2.25
CA ILE A 185 -2.48 -1.35 -0.97
C ILE A 185 -2.59 0.16 -1.20
N ILE A 186 -1.80 0.71 -2.14
CA ILE A 186 -1.87 2.15 -2.48
C ILE A 186 -3.25 2.48 -3.06
N GLY A 187 -3.77 1.66 -3.97
CA GLY A 187 -5.10 1.85 -4.55
C GLY A 187 -6.22 1.83 -3.51
N SER A 188 -6.18 0.90 -2.55
CA SER A 188 -7.17 0.83 -1.48
C SER A 188 -7.09 2.01 -0.50
N LEU A 189 -5.87 2.47 -0.18
CA LEU A 189 -5.65 3.68 0.64
C LEU A 189 -6.24 4.94 -0.03
N VAL A 190 -6.00 5.13 -1.33
CA VAL A 190 -6.57 6.25 -2.09
C VAL A 190 -8.09 6.19 -2.09
N LEU A 191 -8.68 5.00 -2.27
CA LEU A 191 -10.12 4.82 -2.23
C LEU A 191 -10.71 5.17 -0.86
N ILE A 192 -10.06 4.75 0.24
CA ILE A 192 -10.49 5.08 1.61
C ILE A 192 -10.47 6.60 1.82
N VAL A 193 -9.41 7.30 1.39
CA VAL A 193 -9.33 8.75 1.50
C VAL A 193 -10.46 9.44 0.73
N LEU A 194 -10.76 8.98 -0.49
CA LEU A 194 -11.87 9.52 -1.29
C LEU A 194 -13.22 9.32 -0.61
N LEU A 195 -13.46 8.14 -0.01
CA LEU A 195 -14.68 7.86 0.74
C LEU A 195 -14.81 8.74 1.99
N LEU A 196 -13.72 9.00 2.70
CA LEU A 196 -13.71 9.90 3.86
C LEU A 196 -14.02 11.34 3.47
N VAL A 197 -13.44 11.84 2.38
CA VAL A 197 -13.73 13.18 1.85
C VAL A 197 -15.20 13.29 1.43
N PHE A 198 -15.73 12.27 0.75
CA PHE A 198 -17.13 12.23 0.35
C PHE A 198 -18.07 12.21 1.57
N ALA A 199 -17.77 11.40 2.59
CA ALA A 199 -18.53 11.36 3.84
C ALA A 199 -18.48 12.70 4.60
N ALA A 200 -17.32 13.34 4.66
CA ALA A 200 -17.18 14.67 5.28
C ALA A 200 -18.00 15.72 4.52
N TYR A 201 -18.02 15.68 3.20
CA TYR A 201 -18.82 16.58 2.36
C TYR A 201 -20.32 16.41 2.59
N THR A 202 -20.82 15.16 2.62
CA THR A 202 -22.25 14.89 2.87
C THR A 202 -22.65 15.29 4.28
N GLN A 203 -21.80 15.02 5.29
CA GLN A 203 -22.03 15.42 6.66
C GLN A 203 -22.09 16.95 6.80
N PHE A 204 -21.16 17.67 6.18
CA PHE A 204 -21.16 19.13 6.19
C PHE A 204 -22.44 19.72 5.58
N LYS A 205 -22.89 19.16 4.44
CA LYS A 205 -24.15 19.55 3.79
C LYS A 205 -25.35 19.30 4.70
N ASN A 206 -25.42 18.13 5.35
CA ASN A 206 -26.51 17.76 6.24
C ASN A 206 -26.59 18.67 7.47
N VAL A 207 -25.45 18.97 8.11
CA VAL A 207 -25.39 19.88 9.27
C VAL A 207 -25.84 21.28 8.88
N LYS A 208 -25.45 21.78 7.70
CA LYS A 208 -25.90 23.09 7.20
C LYS A 208 -27.42 23.13 6.99
N GLN A 209 -27.99 22.07 6.43
CA GLN A 209 -29.44 21.95 6.23
C GLN A 209 -30.20 21.87 7.55
N GLN A 210 -29.72 21.06 8.51
CA GLN A 210 -30.32 20.98 9.85
C GLN A 210 -30.28 22.32 10.58
N LYS A 211 -29.16 23.04 10.50
CA LYS A 211 -29.04 24.38 11.10
C LYS A 211 -30.02 25.36 10.49
N PHE A 212 -30.19 25.34 9.17
CA PHE A 212 -31.18 26.17 8.48
C PHE A 212 -32.61 25.81 8.90
N ALA A 213 -32.97 24.52 8.92
CA ALA A 213 -34.27 24.05 9.37
C ALA A 213 -34.57 24.42 10.84
N ASN A 214 -33.58 24.28 11.72
CA ASN A 214 -33.69 24.67 13.13
C ASN A 214 -33.93 26.18 13.29
N ASN A 215 -33.26 27.01 12.49
CA ASN A 215 -33.49 28.45 12.48
C ASN A 215 -34.92 28.80 12.02
N ILE A 216 -35.43 28.14 10.97
CA ILE A 216 -36.82 28.30 10.51
C ILE A 216 -37.82 27.93 11.61
N LEU A 217 -37.61 26.78 12.28
CA LEU A 217 -38.45 26.35 13.40
C LEU A 217 -38.40 27.34 14.56
N ALA A 218 -37.22 27.87 14.90
CA ALA A 218 -37.07 28.90 15.92
C ALA A 218 -37.80 30.20 15.54
N LEU A 219 -37.71 30.64 14.27
CA LEU A 219 -38.45 31.79 13.78
C LEU A 219 -39.97 31.57 13.86
N LYS A 220 -40.45 30.38 13.46
CA LYS A 220 -41.88 30.03 13.56
C LYS A 220 -42.38 30.02 15.00
N SER A 221 -41.58 29.50 15.93
CA SER A 221 -41.89 29.51 17.37
C SER A 221 -41.88 30.92 17.97
N LEU A 222 -40.94 31.78 17.56
CA LEU A 222 -40.92 33.18 18.00
C LEU A 222 -42.08 33.98 17.42
N ARG A 223 -42.52 33.67 16.19
CA ARG A 223 -43.71 34.26 15.55
C ARG A 223 -45.03 33.84 16.23
N SER A 224 -45.16 32.58 16.63
CA SER A 224 -46.38 32.07 17.28
C SER A 224 -46.59 32.58 18.71
N GLN A 225 -45.57 33.20 19.31
CA GLN A 225 -45.70 33.96 20.55
C GLN A 225 -46.38 35.31 20.28
N MET A 226 -47.64 35.27 19.81
CA MET A 226 -48.52 36.44 19.79
C MET A 226 -48.54 37.05 21.17
N ASN A 227 -48.43 38.38 21.29
CA ASN A 227 -48.44 39.05 22.59
C ASN A 227 -49.79 38.83 23.27
N PRO A 228 -49.91 37.90 24.25
CA PRO A 228 -51.20 37.56 24.83
C PRO A 228 -51.80 38.79 25.53
N HIS A 229 -50.92 39.66 26.04
CA HIS A 229 -51.31 40.88 26.71
C HIS A 229 -51.99 41.89 25.76
N PHE A 230 -51.57 41.99 24.48
CA PHE A 230 -52.27 42.83 23.51
C PHE A 230 -53.69 42.31 23.25
N ILE A 231 -53.85 40.99 23.06
CA ILE A 231 -55.15 40.36 22.83
C ILE A 231 -56.06 40.56 24.04
N PHE A 232 -55.57 40.28 25.26
CA PHE A 232 -56.35 40.50 26.49
C PHE A 232 -56.74 41.96 26.68
N ASN A 233 -55.84 42.90 26.39
CA ASN A 233 -56.14 44.33 26.52
C ASN A 233 -57.15 44.81 25.49
N ALA A 234 -57.06 44.35 24.25
CA ALA A 234 -58.03 44.70 23.22
C ALA A 234 -59.43 44.22 23.62
N LEU A 235 -59.55 42.98 24.11
CA LEU A 235 -60.82 42.44 24.63
C LEU A 235 -61.36 43.22 25.84
N ASN A 236 -60.49 43.61 26.78
CA ASN A 236 -60.89 44.46 27.91
C ASN A 236 -61.36 45.85 27.47
N SER A 237 -60.78 46.40 26.42
CA SER A 237 -61.17 47.71 25.88
C SER A 237 -62.56 47.63 25.25
N VAL A 238 -62.84 46.57 24.49
CA VAL A 238 -64.18 46.26 23.96
C VAL A 238 -65.20 46.16 25.10
N ASN A 239 -64.89 45.40 26.15
CA ASN A 239 -65.75 45.29 27.34
C ASN A 239 -66.00 46.66 28.00
N SER A 240 -64.99 47.53 28.08
CA SER A 240 -65.14 48.87 28.64
C SER A 240 -66.02 49.78 27.77
N PHE A 241 -65.94 49.71 26.44
CA PHE A 241 -66.80 50.52 25.57
C PHE A 241 -68.26 50.07 25.63
N ILE A 242 -68.49 48.75 25.69
CA ILE A 242 -69.81 48.17 25.92
C ILE A 242 -70.39 48.62 27.26
N ALA A 243 -69.58 48.63 28.33
CA ALA A 243 -70.02 49.06 29.67
C ALA A 243 -70.40 50.55 29.75
N VAL A 244 -69.91 51.40 28.85
CA VAL A 244 -70.21 52.84 28.78
C VAL A 244 -71.33 53.14 27.77
N ASN A 245 -72.02 52.12 27.24
CA ASN A 245 -73.08 52.22 26.22
C ASN A 245 -72.64 52.92 24.92
N ASP A 246 -71.35 52.90 24.58
CA ASP A 246 -70.85 53.42 23.30
C ASP A 246 -70.75 52.28 22.27
N GLU A 247 -71.92 51.78 21.85
CA GLU A 247 -72.04 50.64 20.94
C GLU A 247 -71.37 50.91 19.57
N ARG A 248 -71.43 52.15 19.09
CA ARG A 248 -70.86 52.53 17.79
C ARG A 248 -69.33 52.50 17.83
N THR A 249 -68.71 53.04 18.88
CA THR A 249 -67.24 53.00 19.06
C THR A 249 -66.77 51.59 19.36
N ALA A 250 -67.51 50.81 20.16
CA ALA A 250 -67.22 49.41 20.43
C ALA A 250 -67.18 48.56 19.13
N ASN A 251 -68.19 48.70 18.27
CA ASN A 251 -68.26 47.97 16.99
C ASN A 251 -67.14 48.38 16.02
N LYS A 252 -66.83 49.69 15.95
CA LYS A 252 -65.72 50.19 15.12
C LYS A 252 -64.37 49.63 15.60
N TYR A 253 -64.13 49.68 16.92
CA TYR A 253 -62.91 49.13 17.51
C TYR A 253 -62.79 47.62 17.27
N LEU A 254 -63.89 46.87 17.40
CA LEU A 254 -63.89 45.42 17.16
C LEU A 254 -63.59 45.07 15.70
N THR A 255 -64.07 45.87 14.76
CA THR A 255 -63.81 45.69 13.32
C THR A 255 -62.36 45.98 13.00
N ASP A 256 -61.82 47.11 13.47
CA ASP A 256 -60.40 47.48 13.30
C ASP A 256 -59.49 46.42 13.97
N PHE A 257 -59.86 45.92 15.15
CA PHE A 257 -59.14 44.83 15.83
C PHE A 257 -59.20 43.51 15.05
N SER A 258 -60.36 43.14 14.52
CA SER A 258 -60.52 41.92 13.72
C SER A 258 -59.69 41.98 12.43
N LEU A 259 -59.65 43.16 11.80
CA LEU A 259 -58.81 43.42 10.63
C LEU A 259 -57.33 43.25 10.98
N LEU A 260 -56.86 43.88 12.07
CA LEU A 260 -55.47 43.74 12.52
C LEU A 260 -55.12 42.28 12.80
N MET A 261 -55.97 41.54 13.51
CA MET A 261 -55.73 40.13 13.83
C MET A 261 -55.68 39.26 12.58
N ARG A 262 -56.56 39.50 11.60
CA ARG A 262 -56.53 38.79 10.32
C ARG A 262 -55.23 39.08 9.58
N SER A 263 -54.85 40.35 9.44
CA SER A 263 -53.62 40.74 8.76
C SER A 263 -52.37 40.23 9.48
N VAL A 264 -52.37 40.16 10.81
CA VAL A 264 -51.29 39.54 11.59
C VAL A 264 -51.17 38.05 11.29
N LEU A 265 -52.28 37.31 11.27
CA LEU A 265 -52.28 35.88 10.98
C LEU A 265 -51.84 35.59 9.54
N GLU A 266 -52.37 36.33 8.57
CA GLU A 266 -52.03 36.19 7.14
C GLU A 266 -50.54 36.47 6.88
N ASN A 267 -49.98 37.51 7.50
CA ASN A 267 -48.58 37.87 7.30
C ASN A 267 -47.62 37.05 8.19
N SER A 268 -48.11 36.28 9.17
CA SER A 268 -47.25 35.51 10.07
C SER A 268 -46.57 34.31 9.40
N GLU A 269 -47.10 33.82 8.29
CA GLU A 269 -46.52 32.70 7.53
C GLU A 269 -45.30 33.12 6.71
N GLU A 270 -45.23 34.39 6.31
CA GLU A 270 -44.15 34.95 5.50
C GLU A 270 -42.92 35.32 6.34
N ASP A 271 -41.72 35.12 5.78
CA ASP A 271 -40.46 35.53 6.42
C ASP A 271 -40.27 37.06 6.36
N PHE A 272 -40.74 37.68 5.28
CA PHE A 272 -40.71 39.12 5.05
C PHE A 272 -41.99 39.56 4.33
N ILE A 273 -42.44 40.78 4.62
CA ILE A 273 -43.54 41.45 3.93
C ILE A 273 -43.07 42.77 3.34
N PRO A 274 -43.72 43.31 2.29
CA PRO A 274 -43.45 44.65 1.82
C PRO A 274 -43.56 45.67 2.96
N LEU A 275 -42.68 46.67 2.96
CA LEU A 275 -42.68 47.73 3.97
C LEU A 275 -44.02 48.46 4.03
N GLU A 276 -44.68 48.63 2.88
CA GLU A 276 -46.04 49.16 2.77
C GLU A 276 -47.02 48.44 3.70
N LYS A 277 -47.02 47.10 3.68
CA LYS A 277 -47.90 46.28 4.53
C LYS A 277 -47.56 46.42 6.02
N GLU A 278 -46.28 46.49 6.38
CA GLU A 278 -45.89 46.72 7.78
C GLU A 278 -46.35 48.11 8.27
N ILE A 279 -46.30 49.14 7.41
CA ILE A 279 -46.80 50.47 7.75
C ILE A 279 -48.32 50.45 7.96
N GLU A 280 -49.09 49.81 7.07
CA GLU A 280 -50.55 49.66 7.23
C GLU A 280 -50.92 48.95 8.55
N LEU A 281 -50.21 47.86 8.87
CA LEU A 281 -50.36 47.13 10.12
C LEU A 281 -50.05 48.01 11.33
N LEU A 282 -48.98 48.81 11.25
CA LEU A 282 -48.53 49.70 12.32
C LEU A 282 -49.50 50.86 12.54
N GLU A 283 -50.03 51.44 11.47
CA GLU A 283 -51.06 52.47 11.52
C GLU A 283 -52.33 51.97 12.22
N LEU A 284 -52.80 50.79 11.83
CA LEU A 284 -53.97 50.17 12.45
C LEU A 284 -53.74 49.85 13.92
N TYR A 285 -52.54 49.37 14.27
CA TYR A 285 -52.13 49.12 15.65
C TYR A 285 -52.12 50.40 16.50
N VAL A 286 -51.44 51.47 16.04
CA VAL A 286 -51.34 52.73 16.78
C VAL A 286 -52.72 53.39 16.93
N LYS A 287 -53.56 53.33 15.88
CA LYS A 287 -54.94 53.80 15.92
C LYS A 287 -55.75 53.11 17.03
N LEU A 288 -55.65 51.78 17.16
CA LEU A 288 -56.33 51.03 18.22
C LEU A 288 -55.79 51.41 19.62
N GLU A 289 -54.47 51.50 19.78
CA GLU A 289 -53.85 51.91 21.05
C GLU A 289 -54.23 53.35 21.44
N HIS A 290 -54.30 54.26 20.47
CA HIS A 290 -54.76 55.64 20.65
C HIS A 290 -56.21 55.70 21.16
N PHE A 291 -57.12 54.96 20.50
CA PHE A 291 -58.51 54.84 20.95
C PHE A 291 -58.61 54.27 22.38
N ARG A 292 -57.81 53.26 22.71
CA ARG A 292 -57.82 52.62 24.03
C ARG A 292 -57.44 53.60 25.14
N PHE A 293 -56.48 54.49 24.88
CA PHE A 293 -56.00 55.45 25.86
C PHE A 293 -56.69 56.82 25.78
N LYS A 294 -57.86 56.93 25.12
CA LYS A 294 -58.70 58.14 25.09
C LYS A 294 -57.91 59.41 24.78
N ASP A 295 -57.10 59.38 23.72
CA ASP A 295 -56.33 60.52 23.21
C ASP A 295 -55.25 61.06 24.18
N LYS A 296 -54.74 60.20 25.08
CA LYS A 296 -53.61 60.52 25.98
C LYS A 296 -52.31 60.90 25.26
N PHE A 297 -52.19 60.56 23.99
CA PHE A 297 -51.05 60.93 23.16
C PHE A 297 -51.54 61.23 21.75
N ASP A 298 -50.84 62.09 21.02
CA ASP A 298 -50.96 62.20 19.58
C ASP A 298 -49.91 61.32 18.89
N TYR A 299 -50.16 60.94 17.64
CA TYR A 299 -49.17 60.21 16.86
C TYR A 299 -49.03 60.76 15.45
N LYS A 300 -47.83 60.63 14.89
CA LYS A 300 -47.51 61.02 13.52
C LYS A 300 -46.65 59.96 12.87
N ILE A 301 -47.11 59.45 11.73
CA ILE A 301 -46.35 58.53 10.89
C ILE A 301 -45.98 59.28 9.62
N THR A 302 -44.68 59.44 9.37
CA THR A 302 -44.15 60.17 8.21
C THR A 302 -43.29 59.23 7.37
N VAL A 303 -43.62 59.14 6.08
CA VAL A 303 -42.86 58.39 5.08
C VAL A 303 -42.26 59.36 4.09
N ASP A 304 -40.95 59.26 3.87
CA ASP A 304 -40.26 60.03 2.84
C ASP A 304 -40.74 59.61 1.45
N ASN A 305 -41.18 60.59 0.64
CA ASN A 305 -41.73 60.39 -0.70
C ASN A 305 -40.75 59.70 -1.67
N ASN A 306 -39.45 59.73 -1.36
CA ASN A 306 -38.42 59.07 -2.18
C ASN A 306 -38.35 57.56 -1.97
N ILE A 307 -38.97 57.03 -0.90
CA ILE A 307 -38.94 55.60 -0.59
C ILE A 307 -39.94 54.86 -1.49
N GLN A 308 -39.43 53.96 -2.33
CA GLN A 308 -40.25 52.99 -3.04
C GLN A 308 -40.61 51.83 -2.11
N LEU A 309 -41.73 51.94 -1.40
CA LEU A 309 -42.14 51.01 -0.33
C LEU A 309 -42.20 49.54 -0.78
N ASN A 310 -42.54 49.29 -2.04
CA ASN A 310 -42.61 47.94 -2.63
C ASN A 310 -41.25 47.28 -2.88
N GLU A 311 -40.16 48.05 -2.85
CA GLU A 311 -38.80 47.54 -3.03
C GLU A 311 -38.12 47.13 -1.72
N PHE A 312 -38.70 47.49 -0.58
CA PHE A 312 -38.19 47.15 0.74
C PHE A 312 -39.06 46.07 1.38
N VAL A 313 -38.41 45.05 1.92
CA VAL A 313 -39.08 43.97 2.64
C VAL A 313 -38.62 43.95 4.09
N ILE A 314 -39.56 43.79 5.02
CA ILE A 314 -39.30 43.81 6.46
C ILE A 314 -39.94 42.60 7.12
N PRO A 315 -39.33 42.00 8.15
CA PRO A 315 -39.99 40.95 8.91
C PRO A 315 -41.30 41.46 9.50
N PRO A 316 -42.42 40.72 9.35
CA PRO A 316 -43.73 41.18 9.80
C PRO A 316 -43.74 41.45 11.31
N MET A 317 -44.41 42.51 11.75
CA MET A 317 -44.54 42.93 13.15
C MET A 317 -43.20 43.18 13.84
N LEU A 318 -42.18 43.61 13.11
CA LEU A 318 -40.87 43.92 13.68
C LEU A 318 -40.91 45.26 14.44
N LEU A 319 -41.67 46.23 13.95
CA LEU A 319 -41.74 47.57 14.53
C LEU A 319 -42.67 47.66 15.73
N GLN A 320 -43.71 46.82 15.74
CA GLN A 320 -44.76 46.83 16.75
C GLN A 320 -44.25 46.74 18.20
N PRO A 321 -43.29 45.86 18.59
CA PRO A 321 -42.82 45.79 19.98
C PRO A 321 -42.18 47.09 20.47
N TYR A 322 -41.55 47.86 19.58
CA TYR A 322 -40.94 49.14 19.93
C TYR A 322 -42.01 50.22 20.11
N VAL A 323 -43.04 50.22 19.26
CA VAL A 323 -44.20 51.11 19.40
C VAL A 323 -45.03 50.76 20.63
N GLU A 324 -45.23 49.48 20.93
CA GLU A 324 -45.89 49.02 22.15
C GLU A 324 -45.17 49.55 23.40
N ASN A 325 -43.84 49.44 23.43
CA ASN A 325 -43.04 49.97 24.52
C ASN A 325 -43.17 51.49 24.64
N ALA A 326 -43.11 52.22 23.53
CA ALA A 326 -43.29 53.67 23.52
C ALA A 326 -44.64 54.09 24.12
N VAL A 327 -45.73 53.43 23.71
CA VAL A 327 -47.08 53.74 24.22
C VAL A 327 -47.25 53.32 25.69
N TRP A 328 -46.91 52.07 26.04
CA TRP A 328 -47.26 51.53 27.37
C TRP A 328 -46.31 51.96 28.46
N HIS A 329 -45.01 52.08 28.15
CA HIS A 329 -43.99 52.39 29.13
C HIS A 329 -43.59 53.86 29.10
N GLY A 330 -43.74 54.54 27.96
CA GLY A 330 -43.49 55.98 27.83
C GLY A 330 -44.75 56.82 28.08
N LEU A 331 -45.73 56.71 27.19
CA LEU A 331 -46.81 57.69 27.06
C LEU A 331 -47.97 57.47 28.05
N ARG A 332 -48.29 56.22 28.40
CA ARG A 332 -49.39 55.88 29.33
C ARG A 332 -49.29 56.57 30.69
N TYR A 333 -48.07 56.72 31.21
CA TYR A 333 -47.79 57.26 32.53
C TYR A 333 -47.52 58.77 32.53
N LYS A 334 -47.56 59.42 31.36
CA LYS A 334 -47.40 60.87 31.25
C LYS A 334 -48.68 61.57 31.72
N GLU A 335 -48.52 62.61 32.52
CA GLU A 335 -49.66 63.41 33.00
C GLU A 335 -50.23 64.28 31.88
N GLU A 336 -49.34 64.90 31.10
CA GLU A 336 -49.63 65.69 29.91
C GLU A 336 -49.83 64.84 28.66
N LYS A 337 -50.41 65.43 27.61
CA LYS A 337 -50.57 64.77 26.32
C LYS A 337 -49.19 64.48 25.71
N GLY A 338 -48.91 63.21 25.41
CA GLY A 338 -47.65 62.80 24.79
C GLY A 338 -47.69 62.82 23.26
N LEU A 339 -46.55 62.56 22.63
CA LEU A 339 -46.38 62.48 21.18
C LEU A 339 -45.57 61.22 20.82
N LEU A 340 -46.09 60.45 19.87
CA LEU A 340 -45.42 59.32 19.22
C LEU A 340 -45.10 59.68 17.76
N GLU A 341 -43.83 59.75 17.41
CA GLU A 341 -43.40 59.98 16.02
C GLU A 341 -42.74 58.74 15.44
N ILE A 342 -43.22 58.30 14.27
CA ILE A 342 -42.65 57.18 13.51
C ILE A 342 -42.24 57.72 12.15
N ASN A 343 -40.94 57.76 11.89
CA ASN A 343 -40.37 58.37 10.70
C ASN A 343 -39.61 57.34 9.86
N PHE A 344 -39.98 57.21 8.59
CA PHE A 344 -39.30 56.40 7.59
C PHE A 344 -38.53 57.33 6.66
N ASN A 345 -37.20 57.32 6.74
CA ASN A 345 -36.33 58.20 5.94
C ASN A 345 -35.38 57.37 5.10
N GLN A 346 -35.18 57.75 3.84
CA GLN A 346 -34.19 57.10 3.00
C GLN A 346 -32.79 57.65 3.32
N ILE A 347 -31.81 56.77 3.59
CA ILE A 347 -30.41 57.18 3.71
C ILE A 347 -29.75 57.18 2.32
N ASN A 348 -29.98 56.11 1.55
CA ASN A 348 -29.47 55.90 0.20
C ASN A 348 -30.41 54.96 -0.57
N SER A 349 -30.09 54.64 -1.83
CA SER A 349 -30.90 53.77 -2.71
C SER A 349 -31.17 52.37 -2.14
N GLU A 350 -30.34 51.89 -1.21
CA GLU A 350 -30.39 50.54 -0.67
C GLU A 350 -30.66 50.50 0.84
N THR A 351 -30.91 51.63 1.49
CA THR A 351 -31.00 51.67 2.95
C THR A 351 -31.97 52.73 3.42
N ILE A 352 -32.87 52.33 4.32
CA ILE A 352 -33.79 53.22 5.02
C ILE A 352 -33.51 53.20 6.52
N LYS A 353 -33.81 54.34 7.14
CA LYS A 353 -33.78 54.55 8.58
C LYS A 353 -35.21 54.73 9.08
N ILE A 354 -35.61 53.84 9.97
CA ILE A 354 -36.89 53.89 10.67
C ILE A 354 -36.61 54.40 12.08
N SER A 355 -37.24 55.50 12.48
CA SER A 355 -37.09 56.07 13.82
C SER A 355 -38.43 56.10 14.53
N ILE A 356 -38.51 55.49 15.72
CA ILE A 356 -39.66 55.55 16.61
C ILE A 356 -39.25 56.40 17.81
N ILE A 357 -39.92 57.52 17.99
CA ILE A 357 -39.60 58.54 19.00
C ILE A 357 -40.83 58.74 19.87
N ASP A 358 -40.66 58.62 21.18
CA ASP A 358 -41.65 59.05 22.16
C ASP A 358 -41.09 60.13 23.09
N ASP A 359 -41.96 61.03 23.53
CA ASP A 359 -41.67 62.07 24.53
C ASP A 359 -42.19 61.68 25.93
N GLY A 360 -42.27 60.37 26.20
CA GLY A 360 -42.77 59.83 27.45
C GLY A 360 -41.83 60.03 28.64
N ILE A 361 -42.21 59.45 29.79
CA ILE A 361 -41.47 59.61 31.07
C ILE A 361 -40.03 59.07 31.04
N GLY A 362 -39.62 58.40 29.97
CA GLY A 362 -38.28 57.83 29.81
C GLY A 362 -38.05 56.51 30.52
N ARG A 363 -36.98 55.81 30.14
CA ARG A 363 -36.73 54.40 30.55
C ARG A 363 -36.45 54.25 32.04
N SER A 364 -35.79 55.23 32.67
CA SER A 364 -35.41 55.19 34.09
C SER A 364 -36.65 55.33 34.98
N LYS A 365 -37.45 56.38 34.79
CA LYS A 365 -38.70 56.61 35.54
C LYS A 365 -39.71 55.49 35.29
N SER A 366 -39.82 54.98 34.06
CA SER A 366 -40.70 53.86 33.74
C SER A 366 -40.36 52.56 34.51
N ASN A 367 -39.07 52.33 34.81
CA ASN A 367 -38.66 51.18 35.62
C ASN A 367 -39.00 51.34 37.11
N GLU A 368 -39.12 52.58 37.61
CA GLU A 368 -39.53 52.87 39.00
C GLU A 368 -41.01 52.57 39.21
N PHE A 369 -41.86 52.83 38.22
CA PHE A 369 -43.30 52.54 38.25
C PHE A 369 -43.67 51.06 38.06
N LYS A 370 -42.70 50.18 37.78
CA LYS A 370 -42.95 48.73 37.64
C LYS A 370 -43.16 48.08 39.00
N THR A 371 -44.20 47.26 39.11
CA THR A 371 -44.41 46.41 40.31
C THR A 371 -43.33 45.33 40.43
N GLU A 372 -43.08 44.80 41.63
CA GLU A 372 -42.08 43.74 41.87
C GLU A 372 -42.30 42.49 41.00
N ASN A 373 -43.56 42.13 40.71
CA ASN A 373 -43.90 41.04 39.78
C ASN A 373 -43.58 41.39 38.31
N GLN A 374 -43.74 42.65 37.90
CA GLN A 374 -43.37 43.13 36.56
C GLN A 374 -41.85 43.27 36.40
N LYS A 375 -41.11 43.56 37.47
CA LYS A 375 -39.64 43.56 37.46
C LYS A 375 -39.07 42.13 37.35
N LYS A 376 -39.72 41.14 37.97
CA LYS A 376 -39.37 39.70 37.85
C LYS A 376 -39.65 39.13 36.46
N GLN A 377 -40.72 39.56 35.80
CA GLN A 377 -40.95 39.26 34.39
C GLN A 377 -40.06 40.15 33.50
N LYS A 378 -38.79 39.75 33.30
CA LYS A 378 -37.92 40.37 32.29
C LYS A 378 -38.68 40.54 30.96
N SER A 379 -38.46 41.64 30.25
CA SER A 379 -39.17 42.02 29.01
C SER A 379 -39.03 40.97 27.91
N LYS A 380 -39.90 39.94 27.95
CA LYS A 380 -39.88 38.81 27.01
C LYS A 380 -40.07 39.31 25.57
N GLY A 381 -40.88 40.34 25.35
CA GLY A 381 -41.12 40.96 24.05
C GLY A 381 -39.84 41.45 23.36
N MET A 382 -39.09 42.36 23.98
CA MET A 382 -37.84 42.88 23.41
C MET A 382 -36.75 41.80 23.24
N GLY A 383 -36.65 40.86 24.19
CA GLY A 383 -35.71 39.74 24.07
C GLY A 383 -36.05 38.80 22.91
N ASN A 384 -37.33 38.60 22.62
CA ASN A 384 -37.78 37.82 21.47
C ASN A 384 -37.52 38.55 20.15
N THR A 385 -37.77 39.86 20.08
CA THR A 385 -37.49 40.68 18.89
C THR A 385 -35.99 40.68 18.56
N GLN A 386 -35.11 40.83 19.56
CA GLN A 386 -33.66 40.76 19.37
C GLN A 386 -33.19 39.39 18.87
N LYS A 387 -33.70 38.30 19.47
CA LYS A 387 -33.39 36.93 18.99
C LYS A 387 -33.85 36.70 17.56
N ARG A 388 -35.03 37.23 17.20
CA ARG A 388 -35.57 37.14 15.86
C ARG A 388 -34.70 37.88 14.84
N ILE A 389 -34.28 39.11 15.14
CA ILE A 389 -33.34 39.88 14.30
C ILE A 389 -32.02 39.12 14.12
N ALA A 390 -31.46 38.56 15.21
CA ALA A 390 -30.21 37.80 15.14
C ALA A 390 -30.30 36.58 14.22
N ILE A 391 -31.40 35.80 14.30
CA ILE A 391 -31.61 34.64 13.44
C ILE A 391 -31.79 35.07 11.98
N LEU A 392 -32.55 36.14 11.72
CA LEU A 392 -32.77 36.68 10.38
C LEU A 392 -31.47 37.18 9.75
N ASN A 393 -30.65 37.94 10.49
CA ASN A 393 -29.35 38.41 10.00
C ASN A 393 -28.39 37.26 9.69
N GLN A 394 -28.42 36.20 10.51
CA GLN A 394 -27.63 34.98 10.26
C GLN A 394 -28.08 34.25 8.99
N MET A 395 -29.36 34.31 8.65
CA MET A 395 -29.93 33.65 7.47
C MET A 395 -29.81 34.49 6.19
N TYR A 396 -29.93 35.82 6.30
CA TYR A 396 -30.11 36.72 5.16
C TYR A 396 -29.08 37.85 5.06
N LYS A 397 -27.93 37.76 5.77
CA LYS A 397 -26.78 38.69 5.70
C LYS A 397 -27.05 40.12 6.22
N ASP A 398 -27.27 40.26 7.52
CA ASP A 398 -27.28 41.56 8.22
C ASP A 398 -28.20 42.63 7.60
N LYS A 399 -29.44 42.23 7.28
CA LYS A 399 -30.47 43.09 6.68
C LYS A 399 -31.04 44.14 7.65
N VAL A 400 -31.04 43.85 8.94
CA VAL A 400 -31.67 44.69 9.97
C VAL A 400 -30.70 44.98 11.09
N ASP A 401 -30.40 46.26 11.34
CA ASP A 401 -29.70 46.70 12.55
C ASP A 401 -30.64 47.52 13.44
N VAL A 402 -30.54 47.38 14.76
CA VAL A 402 -31.40 48.09 15.71
C VAL A 402 -30.57 48.70 16.82
N LYS A 403 -30.74 50.01 17.00
CA LYS A 403 -30.14 50.80 18.08
C LYS A 403 -31.25 51.46 18.90
N VAL A 404 -31.08 51.46 20.22
CA VAL A 404 -32.00 52.11 21.15
C VAL A 404 -31.23 53.17 21.93
N GLU A 405 -31.67 54.41 21.83
CA GLU A 405 -31.06 55.61 22.39
C GLU A 405 -32.10 56.40 23.22
N ASN A 406 -31.64 57.27 24.12
CA ASN A 406 -32.52 58.19 24.84
C ASN A 406 -32.67 59.48 24.00
N VAL A 407 -33.85 60.11 24.03
CA VAL A 407 -34.14 61.31 23.21
C VAL A 407 -33.55 62.57 23.85
N PHE A 408 -33.70 62.71 25.17
CA PHE A 408 -33.30 63.91 25.90
C PHE A 408 -32.20 63.62 26.93
N GLU A 409 -31.33 64.61 27.19
CA GLU A 409 -30.22 64.49 28.16
C GLU A 409 -30.69 64.25 29.61
N ASN A 410 -31.95 64.59 29.92
CA ASN A 410 -32.59 64.36 31.21
C ASN A 410 -33.18 62.94 31.38
N ASN A 411 -32.86 62.01 30.46
CA ASN A 411 -33.39 60.63 30.38
C ASN A 411 -34.90 60.53 30.12
N GLU A 412 -35.56 61.59 29.68
CA GLU A 412 -36.95 61.56 29.21
C GLU A 412 -37.00 61.19 27.72
N GLY A 413 -38.13 60.62 27.29
CA GLY A 413 -38.33 60.10 25.93
C GLY A 413 -37.43 58.92 25.53
N THR A 414 -37.89 58.13 24.56
CA THR A 414 -37.10 57.01 24.00
C THR A 414 -37.04 57.12 22.48
N LYS A 415 -35.85 56.85 21.91
CA LYS A 415 -35.63 56.81 20.47
C LYS A 415 -35.13 55.43 20.07
N VAL A 416 -35.91 54.73 19.25
CA VAL A 416 -35.48 53.50 18.61
C VAL A 416 -35.17 53.80 17.16
N VAL A 417 -33.96 53.44 16.72
CA VAL A 417 -33.51 53.56 15.33
C VAL A 417 -33.31 52.17 14.77
N LEU A 418 -34.03 51.84 13.71
CA LEU A 418 -33.81 50.64 12.92
C LEU A 418 -33.24 51.03 11.55
N ILE A 419 -32.23 50.30 11.10
CA ILE A 419 -31.66 50.43 9.77
C ILE A 419 -32.06 49.17 9.00
N LEU A 420 -32.81 49.37 7.92
CA LEU A 420 -33.24 48.30 7.01
C LEU A 420 -32.53 48.47 5.68
N LYS A 421 -31.88 47.41 5.22
CA LYS A 421 -31.22 47.35 3.91
C LYS A 421 -32.15 46.68 2.88
N LYS A 422 -32.05 47.14 1.63
CA LYS A 422 -32.70 46.56 0.45
C LYS A 422 -32.10 45.17 0.17
N ASP A 423 -32.91 44.31 -0.45
CA ASP A 423 -32.56 42.93 -0.79
C ASP A 423 -31.53 42.79 -1.92
#